data_AF-A0A9P7ARC5-F1
#
_entry.id   AF-A0A9P7ARC5-F1
#
_cell.length_a   1.000
_cell.length_b   1.000
_cell.length_c   1.000
_cell.angle_alpha   90.00
_cell.angle_beta   90.00
_cell.angle_gamma   90.00
#
_symmetry.space_group_name_H-M   'P 1'
#
loop_
_entity.id
_entity.type
_entity.pdbx_description
1 polymer ?
#
loop_
_entity_poly.entity_id
_entity_poly.type
_entity_poly.pdbx_seq_one_letter_code
_entity_poly.pdbx_strand_id
1 'polypeptide(L)'
;MNATTASLDHPKVKSPEGTRTYAHAARTNAPPPLTKILARSEAQARQILIDRRSFGEIDTLRGLTEAELVAKAKLTLELVEKDGVPIPQGLTFQSARRLPHGGILYELDSAESAQWLNTPTHRGKFAVNFGPNATIKDRSFNILVENVPLSYNP
;
A
#
# COMPACT_ATOMS: atom_id res chain seq x y z
N MET A 1 -32.40 43.45 33.02
CA MET A 1 -33.55 42.58 32.67
C MET A 1 -33.05 41.64 31.59
N ASN A 2 -32.91 40.37 31.96
CA ASN A 2 -32.09 39.39 31.24
C ASN A 2 -32.91 38.70 30.13
N ALA A 3 -32.35 38.65 28.93
CA ALA A 3 -32.90 37.87 27.82
C ALA A 3 -32.37 36.43 27.94
N THR A 4 -33.27 35.52 28.34
CA THR A 4 -33.10 34.07 28.29
C THR A 4 -33.89 33.54 27.09
N THR A 5 -33.26 32.74 26.24
CA THR A 5 -33.79 31.71 25.30
C THR A 5 -32.87 31.65 24.08
N ALA A 6 -32.52 30.52 23.46
CA ALA A 6 -32.51 29.11 23.81
C ALA A 6 -31.51 28.49 22.81
N SER A 7 -30.62 27.65 23.30
CA SER A 7 -29.59 26.94 22.53
C SER A 7 -30.25 26.02 21.50
N LEU A 8 -30.00 26.23 20.20
CA LEU A 8 -30.38 25.29 19.15
C LEU A 8 -29.45 24.08 19.19
N ASP A 9 -29.90 23.08 19.95
CA ASP A 9 -29.40 21.72 19.98
C ASP A 9 -29.60 21.09 18.59
N HIS A 10 -28.50 20.85 17.87
CA HIS A 10 -28.54 20.12 16.61
C HIS A 10 -28.72 18.63 16.95
N PRO A 11 -29.73 17.93 16.39
CA PRO A 11 -29.88 16.51 16.67
C PRO A 11 -28.66 15.75 16.13
N LYS A 12 -27.88 15.17 17.06
CA LYS A 12 -26.89 14.13 16.78
C LYS A 12 -27.57 13.03 15.95
N VAL A 13 -27.17 12.89 14.68
CA VAL A 13 -27.43 11.69 13.90
C VAL A 13 -26.68 10.56 14.60
N LYS A 14 -27.39 9.80 15.44
CA LYS A 14 -26.93 8.51 15.94
C LYS A 14 -26.90 7.58 14.73
N SER A 15 -25.72 7.36 14.15
CA SER A 15 -25.51 6.27 13.20
C SER A 15 -25.92 4.96 13.89
N PRO A 16 -26.91 4.22 13.37
CA PRO A 16 -27.28 2.96 13.98
C PRO A 16 -26.16 1.93 13.77
N GLU A 17 -25.87 1.22 14.84
CA GLU A 17 -25.02 0.05 14.90
C GLU A 17 -25.29 -0.90 13.72
N GLY A 18 -24.21 -1.31 13.04
CA GLY A 18 -24.23 -2.51 12.18
C GLY A 18 -24.80 -2.33 10.78
N THR A 19 -24.48 -1.24 10.07
CA THR A 19 -24.72 -1.17 8.61
C THR A 19 -23.95 -2.29 7.92
N ARG A 20 -24.59 -3.45 7.76
CA ARG A 20 -24.19 -4.49 6.82
C ARG A 20 -24.26 -3.86 5.43
N THR A 21 -23.15 -3.30 4.98
CA THR A 21 -23.04 -2.79 3.62
C THR A 21 -23.32 -3.95 2.66
N TYR A 22 -23.99 -3.69 1.54
CA TYR A 22 -24.27 -4.73 0.53
C TYR A 22 -22.99 -5.47 0.10
N ALA A 23 -21.87 -4.72 0.01
CA ALA A 23 -20.54 -5.25 -0.22
C ALA A 23 -20.09 -6.28 0.85
N HIS A 24 -20.48 -6.10 2.12
CA HIS A 24 -20.19 -7.06 3.19
C HIS A 24 -20.97 -8.36 3.01
N ALA A 25 -22.25 -8.30 2.60
CA ALA A 25 -23.08 -9.48 2.37
C ALA A 25 -22.65 -10.28 1.12
N ALA A 26 -22.19 -9.59 0.07
CA ALA A 26 -21.64 -10.21 -1.13
C ALA A 26 -20.31 -10.93 -0.84
N ARG A 27 -19.41 -10.30 -0.06
CA ARG A 27 -18.14 -10.91 0.38
C ARG A 27 -18.36 -12.19 1.20
N THR A 28 -19.38 -12.23 2.04
CA THR A 28 -19.69 -13.42 2.85
C THR A 28 -20.19 -14.61 2.05
N ASN A 29 -20.75 -14.40 0.85
CA ASN A 29 -21.30 -15.45 -0.01
C ASN A 29 -20.51 -15.62 -1.33
N ALA A 30 -19.28 -15.11 -1.38
CA ALA A 30 -18.43 -15.18 -2.56
C ALA A 30 -18.11 -16.63 -2.95
N PRO A 31 -18.25 -17.02 -4.23
CA PRO A 31 -17.83 -18.33 -4.71
C PRO A 31 -16.34 -18.60 -4.41
N PRO A 32 -15.93 -19.84 -4.11
CA PRO A 32 -14.54 -20.15 -3.74
C PRO A 32 -13.43 -19.66 -4.71
N PRO A 33 -13.64 -19.64 -6.04
CA PRO A 33 -12.68 -19.05 -6.96
C PRO A 33 -12.48 -17.53 -6.76
N LEU A 34 -13.56 -16.81 -6.41
CA LEU A 34 -13.55 -15.37 -6.21
C LEU A 34 -12.76 -15.00 -4.95
N THR A 35 -12.93 -15.76 -3.87
CA THR A 35 -12.18 -15.57 -2.62
C THR A 35 -10.67 -15.70 -2.84
N LYS A 36 -10.24 -16.64 -3.69
CA LYS A 36 -8.81 -16.80 -4.04
C LYS A 36 -8.27 -15.61 -4.81
N ILE A 37 -9.05 -15.04 -5.73
CA ILE A 37 -8.66 -13.87 -6.51
C ILE A 37 -8.54 -12.65 -5.59
N LEU A 38 -9.53 -12.44 -4.70
CA LEU A 38 -9.53 -11.34 -3.73
C LEU A 38 -8.34 -11.40 -2.77
N ALA A 39 -8.10 -12.57 -2.17
CA ALA A 39 -6.95 -12.76 -1.29
C ALA A 39 -5.61 -12.53 -2.02
N ARG A 40 -5.52 -12.96 -3.28
CA ARG A 40 -4.34 -12.72 -4.11
C ARG A 40 -4.16 -11.23 -4.43
N SER A 41 -5.23 -10.51 -4.79
CA SER A 41 -5.13 -9.07 -5.07
C SER A 41 -4.74 -8.27 -3.84
N GLU A 42 -5.27 -8.61 -2.66
CA GLU A 42 -4.90 -7.95 -1.40
C GLU A 42 -3.44 -8.20 -1.04
N ALA A 43 -2.94 -9.43 -1.23
CA ALA A 43 -1.53 -9.72 -1.05
C ALA A 43 -0.64 -8.95 -2.06
N GLN A 44 -1.09 -8.81 -3.31
CA GLN A 44 -0.35 -8.07 -4.33
C GLN A 44 -0.32 -6.56 -4.08
N ALA A 45 -1.40 -5.99 -3.54
CA ALA A 45 -1.52 -4.56 -3.23
C ALA A 45 -0.52 -4.08 -2.17
N ARG A 46 -0.02 -4.99 -1.33
CA ARG A 46 1.00 -4.72 -0.30
C ARG A 46 2.44 -4.88 -0.80
N GLN A 47 2.63 -5.19 -2.08
CA GLN A 47 3.93 -5.56 -2.61
C GLN A 47 4.45 -4.55 -3.64
N ILE A 48 5.73 -4.25 -3.54
CA ILE A 48 6.45 -3.41 -4.50
C ILE A 48 7.56 -4.22 -5.15
N LEU A 49 7.83 -3.96 -6.43
CA LEU A 49 8.96 -4.57 -7.13
C LEU A 49 10.07 -3.54 -7.26
N ILE A 50 11.25 -3.83 -6.74
CA ILE A 50 12.44 -3.01 -7.00
C ILE A 50 13.27 -3.76 -8.04
N ASP A 51 13.34 -3.17 -9.22
CA ASP A 51 14.19 -3.66 -10.31
C ASP A 51 15.51 -2.89 -10.32
N ARG A 52 16.60 -3.57 -10.62
CA ARG A 52 17.91 -2.95 -10.83
C ARG A 52 18.38 -3.31 -12.22
N ARG A 53 18.35 -2.32 -13.11
CA ARG A 53 19.03 -2.42 -14.40
C ARG A 53 20.52 -2.14 -14.19
N SER A 54 21.23 -3.08 -13.58
CA SER A 54 22.70 -3.03 -13.46
C SER A 54 23.31 -3.84 -14.59
N PHE A 55 23.52 -3.23 -15.76
CA PHE A 55 24.45 -3.78 -16.74
C PHE A 55 25.87 -3.50 -16.24
N GLY A 56 26.50 -4.46 -15.55
CA GLY A 56 27.95 -4.47 -15.33
C GLY A 56 28.51 -4.00 -13.98
N GLU A 57 27.71 -3.54 -13.01
CA GLU A 57 28.23 -3.23 -11.66
C GLU A 57 28.26 -4.47 -10.75
N ILE A 58 29.28 -4.54 -9.88
CA ILE A 58 29.39 -5.51 -8.79
C ILE A 58 28.13 -5.39 -7.94
N ASP A 59 27.32 -6.43 -7.98
CA ASP A 59 26.00 -6.43 -7.40
C ASP A 59 26.12 -6.58 -5.88
N THR A 60 26.29 -5.45 -5.18
CA THR A 60 26.37 -5.38 -3.71
C THR A 60 25.13 -5.96 -3.02
N LEU A 61 24.04 -6.20 -3.77
CA LEU A 61 22.86 -6.90 -3.27
C LEU A 61 22.90 -8.40 -3.60
N ARG A 62 23.66 -8.89 -4.61
CA ARG A 62 23.72 -10.33 -4.96
C ARG A 62 24.14 -11.21 -3.79
N GLY A 63 25.03 -10.71 -2.95
CA GLY A 63 25.48 -11.40 -1.73
C GLY A 63 24.57 -11.24 -0.52
N LEU A 64 23.57 -10.35 -0.56
CA LEU A 64 22.70 -10.10 0.59
C LEU A 64 21.55 -11.11 0.66
N THR A 65 21.34 -11.61 1.86
CA THR A 65 20.20 -12.42 2.27
C THR A 65 18.91 -11.59 2.29
N GLU A 66 17.77 -12.27 2.28
CA GLU A 66 16.46 -11.62 2.34
C GLU A 66 16.30 -10.71 3.59
N ALA A 67 16.87 -11.12 4.72
CA ALA A 67 16.87 -10.33 5.95
C ALA A 67 17.69 -9.03 5.80
N GLU A 68 18.86 -9.09 5.15
CA GLU A 68 19.69 -7.92 4.90
C GLU A 68 19.06 -6.97 3.88
N LEU A 69 18.32 -7.50 2.90
CA LEU A 69 17.53 -6.70 1.96
C LEU A 69 16.43 -5.91 2.66
N VAL A 70 15.76 -6.51 3.65
CA VAL A 70 14.78 -5.82 4.50
C VAL A 70 15.47 -4.77 5.37
N ALA A 71 16.61 -5.10 6.00
CA ALA A 71 17.37 -4.15 6.81
C ALA A 71 17.81 -2.94 6.00
N LYS A 72 18.31 -3.16 4.78
CA LYS A 72 18.67 -2.08 3.85
C LYS A 72 17.47 -1.19 3.53
N ALA A 73 16.33 -1.80 3.21
CA ALA A 73 15.11 -1.05 2.89
C ALA A 73 14.62 -0.19 4.08
N LYS A 74 14.74 -0.71 5.32
CA LYS A 74 14.47 0.06 6.55
C LYS A 74 15.42 1.24 6.71
N LEU A 75 16.73 1.03 6.52
CA LEU A 75 17.71 2.13 6.56
C LEU A 75 17.42 3.19 5.48
N THR A 76 17.01 2.77 4.28
CA THR A 76 16.61 3.71 3.22
C THR A 76 15.39 4.53 3.62
N LEU A 77 14.41 3.95 4.32
CA LEU A 77 13.28 4.72 4.86
C LEU A 77 13.74 5.76 5.88
N GLU A 78 14.61 5.40 6.82
CA GLU A 78 15.16 6.34 7.80
C GLU A 78 15.91 7.50 7.13
N LEU A 79 16.58 7.24 6.00
CA LEU A 79 17.21 8.30 5.19
C LEU A 79 16.15 9.21 4.54
N VAL A 80 15.09 8.64 3.97
CA VAL A 80 13.98 9.40 3.38
C VAL A 80 13.26 10.26 4.44
N GLU A 81 13.14 9.77 5.67
CA GLU A 81 12.61 10.53 6.80
C GLU A 81 13.50 11.73 7.14
N LYS A 82 14.82 11.51 7.21
CA LYS A 82 15.82 12.58 7.41
C LYS A 82 15.79 13.63 6.30
N ASP A 83 15.44 13.24 5.08
CA ASP A 83 15.23 14.14 3.94
C ASP A 83 13.90 14.95 4.01
N GLY A 84 13.24 14.94 5.17
CA GLY A 84 12.06 15.74 5.49
C GLY A 84 10.76 15.21 4.89
N VAL A 85 10.70 13.92 4.54
CA VAL A 85 9.50 13.30 4.01
C VAL A 85 8.72 12.63 5.16
N PRO A 86 7.45 13.01 5.40
CA PRO A 86 6.65 12.38 6.44
C PRO A 86 6.32 10.94 6.04
N ILE A 87 6.82 9.98 6.81
CA ILE A 87 6.50 8.56 6.64
C ILE A 87 5.18 8.26 7.36
N PRO A 88 4.24 7.53 6.73
CA PRO A 88 3.01 7.13 7.39
C PRO A 88 3.29 6.20 8.57
N GLN A 89 2.49 6.34 9.63
CA GLN A 89 2.66 5.55 10.85
C GLN A 89 2.51 4.05 10.57
N GLY A 90 3.50 3.26 11.00
CA GLY A 90 3.50 1.80 10.85
C GLY A 90 4.11 1.28 9.55
N LEU A 91 4.58 2.16 8.65
CA LEU A 91 5.21 1.73 7.40
C LEU A 91 6.46 0.90 7.68
N THR A 92 6.40 -0.39 7.37
CA THR A 92 7.50 -1.32 7.59
C THR A 92 7.59 -2.37 6.49
N PHE A 93 8.83 -2.74 6.14
CA PHE A 93 9.09 -3.89 5.27
C PHE A 93 9.05 -5.17 6.09
N GLN A 94 8.12 -6.08 5.74
CA GLN A 94 7.95 -7.38 6.39
C GLN A 94 8.87 -8.43 5.81
N SER A 95 8.93 -8.51 4.48
CA SER A 95 9.71 -9.52 3.78
C SER A 95 10.31 -8.96 2.49
N ALA A 96 11.38 -9.60 2.03
CA ALA A 96 11.98 -9.36 0.74
C ALA A 96 12.22 -10.71 0.07
N ARG A 97 11.86 -10.84 -1.20
CA ARG A 97 12.06 -12.04 -1.99
C ARG A 97 12.79 -11.70 -3.28
N ARG A 98 13.87 -12.42 -3.56
CA ARG A 98 14.57 -12.29 -4.84
C ARG A 98 13.83 -13.03 -5.95
N LEU A 99 13.67 -12.39 -7.09
CA LEU A 99 13.11 -12.99 -8.30
C LEU A 99 14.23 -13.52 -9.22
N PRO A 100 13.95 -14.54 -10.05
CA PRO A 100 14.94 -15.13 -10.97
C PRO A 100 15.55 -14.12 -11.96
N HIS A 101 14.82 -13.06 -12.29
CA HIS A 101 15.27 -12.00 -13.20
C HIS A 101 16.06 -10.88 -12.50
N GLY A 102 16.47 -11.07 -11.24
CA GLY A 102 17.28 -10.10 -10.50
C GLY A 102 16.50 -8.99 -9.79
N GLY A 103 15.20 -8.85 -10.07
CA GLY A 103 14.31 -7.98 -9.30
C GLY A 103 14.09 -8.48 -7.87
N ILE A 104 13.81 -7.55 -6.96
CA ILE A 104 13.54 -7.85 -5.56
C ILE A 104 12.11 -7.42 -5.25
N LEU A 105 11.29 -8.38 -4.82
CA LEU A 105 9.92 -8.17 -4.41
C LEU A 105 9.90 -7.90 -2.91
N TYR A 106 9.39 -6.75 -2.50
CA TYR A 106 9.23 -6.40 -1.09
C TYR A 106 7.76 -6.46 -0.71
N GLU A 107 7.48 -6.95 0.50
CA GLU A 107 6.16 -6.92 1.11
C GLU A 107 6.14 -5.92 2.26
N LEU A 108 5.15 -5.03 2.24
CA LEU A 108 4.91 -4.01 3.25
C LEU A 108 3.79 -4.44 4.20
N ASP A 109 3.65 -3.68 5.29
CA ASP A 109 2.58 -3.86 6.28
C ASP A 109 1.18 -3.73 5.68
N SER A 110 0.97 -2.74 4.81
CA SER A 110 -0.35 -2.35 4.31
C SER A 110 -0.29 -1.92 2.84
N ALA A 111 -1.46 -1.91 2.19
CA ALA A 111 -1.58 -1.46 0.81
C ALA A 111 -1.35 0.06 0.73
N GLU A 112 -1.72 0.79 1.78
CA GLU A 112 -1.47 2.23 1.94
C GLU A 112 0.03 2.54 1.96
N SER A 113 0.81 1.74 2.71
CA SER A 113 2.27 1.84 2.72
C SER A 113 2.89 1.65 1.33
N ALA A 114 2.42 0.64 0.58
CA ALA A 114 2.87 0.38 -0.78
C ALA A 114 2.48 1.53 -1.74
N GLN A 115 1.26 2.04 -1.62
CA GLN A 115 0.75 3.16 -2.42
C GLN A 115 1.52 4.46 -2.13
N TRP A 116 1.80 4.73 -0.85
CA TRP A 116 2.61 5.88 -0.44
C TRP A 116 3.97 5.84 -1.12
N LEU A 117 4.66 4.70 -1.08
CA LEU A 117 5.98 4.58 -1.70
C LEU A 117 5.93 4.68 -3.24
N ASN A 118 4.82 4.29 -3.85
CA ASN A 118 4.58 4.42 -5.28
C ASN A 118 4.33 5.88 -5.73
N THR A 119 4.03 6.80 -4.82
CA THR A 119 3.84 8.21 -5.13
C THR A 119 5.12 8.80 -5.72
N PRO A 120 5.08 9.55 -6.84
CA PRO A 120 6.28 9.98 -7.57
C PRO A 120 7.36 10.64 -6.71
N THR A 121 6.95 11.49 -5.77
CA THR A 121 7.86 12.21 -4.85
C THR A 121 8.61 11.27 -3.91
N HIS A 122 7.91 10.32 -3.29
CA HIS A 122 8.47 9.36 -2.33
C HIS A 122 9.28 8.29 -3.05
N ARG A 123 8.77 7.82 -4.18
CA ARG A 123 9.41 6.86 -5.07
C ARG A 123 10.78 7.32 -5.54
N GLY A 124 10.89 8.57 -5.99
CA GLY A 124 12.14 9.14 -6.46
C GLY A 124 13.19 9.23 -5.35
N LYS A 125 12.83 9.81 -4.20
CA LYS A 125 13.72 9.93 -3.04
C LYS A 125 14.18 8.56 -2.52
N PHE A 126 13.25 7.62 -2.38
CA PHE A 126 13.60 6.26 -1.98
C PHE A 126 14.54 5.59 -2.99
N ALA A 127 14.25 5.67 -4.29
CA ALA A 127 15.09 5.06 -5.32
C ALA A 127 16.53 5.60 -5.27
N VAL A 128 16.70 6.92 -5.14
CA VAL A 128 18.02 7.58 -5.02
C VAL A 128 18.77 7.08 -3.78
N ASN A 129 18.09 7.02 -2.63
CA ASN A 129 18.70 6.57 -1.37
C ASN A 129 18.95 5.05 -1.35
N PHE A 130 18.18 4.26 -2.11
CA PHE A 130 18.33 2.81 -2.19
C PHE A 130 19.52 2.38 -3.06
N GLY A 131 19.77 3.13 -4.15
CA GLY A 131 20.98 3.00 -4.97
C GLY A 131 20.83 3.57 -6.38
N PRO A 132 21.97 3.88 -7.05
CA PRO A 132 22.00 4.66 -8.29
C PRO A 132 21.26 4.04 -9.49
N ASN A 133 21.00 2.72 -9.45
CA ASN A 133 20.35 1.98 -10.53
C ASN A 133 19.03 1.32 -10.11
N ALA A 134 18.47 1.71 -8.97
CA ALA A 134 17.23 1.16 -8.45
C ALA A 134 16.01 1.84 -9.09
N THR A 135 15.10 1.05 -9.64
CA THR A 135 13.81 1.52 -10.13
C THR A 135 12.72 0.74 -9.41
N ILE A 136 11.97 1.44 -8.57
CA ILE A 136 10.72 0.87 -8.04
C ILE A 136 9.76 0.74 -9.22
N LYS A 137 9.07 -0.38 -9.34
CA LYS A 137 8.02 -0.67 -10.29
C LYS A 137 6.75 -0.96 -9.51
N ASP A 138 5.67 -0.34 -9.97
CA ASP A 138 4.36 -0.64 -9.44
C ASP A 138 3.95 -2.05 -9.85
N ARG A 139 3.22 -2.73 -8.96
CA ARG A 139 2.66 -4.03 -9.24
C ARG A 139 1.17 -3.85 -9.49
N SER A 140 0.77 -4.02 -10.75
CA SER A 140 -0.65 -4.09 -11.08
C SER A 140 -1.28 -5.30 -10.38
N PHE A 141 -2.40 -5.05 -9.72
CA PHE A 141 -3.28 -6.06 -9.17
C PHE A 141 -4.67 -5.87 -9.77
N ASN A 142 -5.40 -6.96 -9.88
CA ASN A 142 -6.77 -6.91 -10.40
C ASN A 142 -7.70 -6.42 -9.29
N ILE A 143 -8.46 -5.36 -9.58
CA ILE A 143 -9.56 -4.92 -8.74
C ILE A 143 -10.87 -5.51 -9.28
N LEU A 144 -11.70 -6.03 -8.38
CA LEU A 144 -13.06 -6.46 -8.70
C LEU A 144 -14.03 -5.38 -8.19
N VAL A 145 -14.76 -4.75 -9.11
CA VAL A 145 -15.80 -3.80 -8.77
C VAL A 145 -17.15 -4.46 -9.06
N GLU A 146 -17.88 -4.78 -7.99
CA GLU A 146 -19.20 -5.39 -8.07
C GLU A 146 -20.29 -4.32 -8.03
N ASN A 147 -21.37 -4.51 -8.80
CA ASN A 147 -22.55 -3.61 -8.87
C ASN A 147 -22.26 -2.19 -9.37
N VAL A 148 -21.56 -2.08 -10.50
CA VAL A 148 -21.48 -0.80 -11.24
C VAL A 148 -22.84 -0.55 -11.91
N PRO A 149 -23.60 0.50 -11.52
CA PRO A 149 -24.86 0.81 -12.18
C PRO A 149 -24.56 1.23 -13.63
N LEU A 150 -25.02 0.44 -14.59
CA LEU A 150 -24.81 0.69 -16.01
C LEU A 150 -25.75 1.75 -16.57
N SER A 151 -26.80 2.10 -15.82
CA SER A 151 -27.80 3.09 -16.21
C SER A 151 -28.39 3.77 -14.98
N TYR A 152 -28.61 5.07 -15.09
CA TYR A 152 -29.35 5.88 -14.12
C TYR A 152 -30.68 6.29 -14.76
N ASN A 153 -31.80 5.96 -14.11
CA ASN A 153 -33.12 6.44 -14.53
C ASN A 153 -33.63 7.40 -13.45
N PRO A 154 -33.67 8.72 -13.73
CA PRO A 154 -33.97 9.77 -12.75
C PRO A 154 -35.40 9.74 -12.22
#